data_AF-A0A2N3QKF0-F1
#
_entry.id   AF-A0A2N3QKF0-F1
#
_cell.length_a   1.000
_cell.length_b   1.000
_cell.length_c   1.000
_cell.angle_alpha   90.00
_cell.angle_beta   90.00
_cell.angle_gamma   90.00
#
_symmetry.space_group_name_H-M   'P 1'
#
loop_
_entity.id
_entity.type
_entity.pdbx_description
1 polymer ?
#
loop_
_entity_poly.entity_id
_entity_poly.type
_entity_poly.pdbx_seq_one_letter_code
_entity_poly.pdbx_strand_id
1 'polypeptide(L)'
;MDGTRRFVGFDLVDTESYDSWKRFLLSLRRRGVSGVRLVTSDAHAGLRRAVMEVFDGASWQRCFVHLQRDLAARIRHKPDRGRAMRALSAVLRQGDEAMTRAAYDAAVDRIGALDRRAGELLEDAREDALAHLAFHREHWVRLRTNNVQERANAEIKRRTRAVQIFPSRESLIRLVGAVLVDMNETWTRHRFMSADDMATALEPRAREHVEISDELRQRADQIIMTALESAA
;
A
#
# COMPACT_ATOMS: atom_id res chain seq x y z
N MET A 1 -17.85 12.67 3.02
CA MET A 1 -17.55 11.49 3.88
C MET A 1 -17.08 11.99 5.23
N ASP A 2 -17.28 11.24 6.32
CA ASP A 2 -17.06 11.69 7.71
C ASP A 2 -15.62 11.48 8.26
N GLY A 3 -14.72 10.91 7.44
CA GLY A 3 -13.33 10.63 7.83
C GLY A 3 -13.15 9.44 8.76
N THR A 4 -14.19 8.63 8.97
CA THR A 4 -14.12 7.40 9.78
C THR A 4 -13.61 6.22 8.96
N ARG A 5 -12.89 5.30 9.62
CA ARG A 5 -12.54 3.99 9.04
C ARG A 5 -13.59 2.99 9.42
N ARG A 6 -13.94 2.11 8.49
CA ARG A 6 -14.88 1.01 8.72
C ARG A 6 -14.41 -0.25 8.02
N PHE A 7 -14.71 -1.39 8.63
CA PHE A 7 -14.66 -2.65 7.90
C PHE A 7 -15.89 -2.75 7.00
N VAL A 8 -15.64 -2.89 5.69
CA VAL A 8 -16.71 -3.01 4.68
C VAL A 8 -17.05 -4.47 4.37
N GLY A 9 -16.17 -5.40 4.71
CA GLY A 9 -16.41 -6.83 4.60
C GLY A 9 -15.15 -7.65 4.83
N PHE A 10 -15.36 -8.95 4.99
CA PHE A 10 -14.34 -9.99 4.95
C PHE A 10 -14.99 -11.22 4.32
N ASP A 11 -14.17 -12.15 3.85
CA ASP A 11 -14.63 -13.43 3.34
C ASP A 11 -13.59 -14.49 3.68
N LEU A 12 -14.02 -15.75 3.66
CA LEU A 12 -13.15 -16.90 3.80
C LEU A 12 -13.07 -17.57 2.43
N VAL A 13 -11.88 -17.89 1.95
CA VAL A 13 -11.70 -18.57 0.66
C VAL A 13 -10.66 -19.65 0.83
N ASP A 14 -10.81 -20.75 0.10
CA ASP A 14 -9.87 -21.86 0.17
C ASP A 14 -8.57 -21.53 -0.58
N THR A 15 -8.66 -20.65 -1.58
CA THR A 15 -7.51 -20.15 -2.33
C THR A 15 -7.71 -18.69 -2.71
N GLU A 16 -6.69 -17.89 -2.46
CA GLU A 16 -6.59 -16.52 -2.96
C GLU A 16 -6.34 -16.58 -4.48
N SER A 17 -7.38 -16.29 -5.25
CA SER A 17 -7.35 -16.31 -6.71
C SER A 17 -8.03 -15.06 -7.25
N TYR A 18 -7.84 -14.78 -8.53
CA TYR A 18 -8.57 -13.70 -9.20
C TYR A 18 -10.09 -13.85 -9.04
N ASP A 19 -10.64 -15.07 -9.21
CA ASP A 19 -12.09 -15.30 -9.10
C ASP A 19 -12.60 -15.11 -7.67
N SER A 20 -11.83 -15.56 -6.67
CA SER A 20 -12.13 -15.32 -5.25
C SER A 20 -12.18 -13.83 -4.94
N TRP A 21 -11.18 -13.06 -5.38
CA TRP A 21 -11.14 -11.61 -5.19
C TRP A 21 -12.27 -10.90 -5.93
N LYS A 22 -12.50 -11.22 -7.21
CA LYS A 22 -13.57 -10.63 -8.01
C LYS A 22 -14.94 -10.86 -7.36
N ARG A 23 -15.23 -12.09 -6.91
CA ARG A 23 -16.48 -12.42 -6.20
C ARG A 23 -16.64 -11.57 -4.95
N PHE A 24 -15.59 -11.43 -4.15
CA PHE A 24 -15.60 -10.62 -2.93
C PHE A 24 -15.85 -9.13 -3.23
N LEU A 25 -15.11 -8.55 -4.18
CA LEU A 25 -15.27 -7.14 -4.54
C LEU A 25 -16.66 -6.85 -5.16
N LEU A 26 -17.19 -7.76 -5.99
CA LEU A 26 -18.57 -7.64 -6.50
C LEU A 26 -19.61 -7.73 -5.37
N SER A 27 -19.35 -8.54 -4.34
CA SER A 27 -20.19 -8.57 -3.14
C SER A 27 -20.18 -7.22 -2.41
N LEU A 28 -19.03 -6.57 -2.26
CA LEU A 28 -18.93 -5.22 -1.69
C LEU A 28 -19.73 -4.22 -2.51
N ARG A 29 -19.59 -4.23 -3.84
CA ARG A 29 -20.31 -3.33 -4.74
C ARG A 29 -21.83 -3.53 -4.66
N ARG A 30 -22.30 -4.79 -4.63
CA ARG A 30 -23.73 -5.11 -4.44
C ARG A 30 -24.28 -4.64 -3.09
N ARG A 31 -23.44 -4.57 -2.06
CA ARG A 31 -23.79 -4.03 -0.74
C ARG A 31 -23.66 -2.49 -0.64
N GLY A 32 -23.36 -1.81 -1.75
CA GLY A 32 -23.37 -0.35 -1.85
C GLY A 32 -22.00 0.34 -1.85
N VAL A 33 -20.89 -0.41 -1.81
CA VAL A 33 -19.56 0.20 -1.96
C VAL A 33 -19.42 0.78 -3.38
N SER A 34 -19.20 2.09 -3.44
CA SER A 34 -19.09 2.87 -4.68
C SER A 34 -18.12 4.03 -4.47
N GLY A 35 -17.69 4.69 -5.55
CA GLY A 35 -16.77 5.83 -5.48
C GLY A 35 -15.37 5.49 -4.96
N VAL A 36 -14.92 4.25 -5.16
CA VAL A 36 -13.57 3.82 -4.77
C VAL A 36 -12.54 4.55 -5.64
N ARG A 37 -11.63 5.30 -5.02
CA ARG A 37 -10.60 6.09 -5.71
C ARG A 37 -9.23 5.42 -5.73
N LEU A 38 -8.90 4.69 -4.66
CA LEU A 38 -7.63 3.99 -4.50
C LEU A 38 -7.85 2.71 -3.71
N VAL A 39 -7.18 1.64 -4.13
CA VAL A 39 -7.02 0.42 -3.33
C VAL A 39 -5.54 0.19 -3.07
N THR A 40 -5.14 0.11 -1.80
CA THR A 40 -3.78 -0.22 -1.38
C THR A 40 -3.69 -1.65 -0.87
N SER A 41 -2.88 -2.49 -1.51
CA SER A 41 -2.68 -3.90 -1.11
C SER A 41 -1.23 -4.34 -1.37
N ASP A 42 -0.89 -5.56 -0.99
CA ASP A 42 0.28 -6.25 -1.53
C ASP A 42 0.11 -6.56 -3.02
N ALA A 43 1.19 -7.03 -3.68
CA ALA A 43 1.24 -7.25 -5.13
C ALA A 43 0.61 -8.57 -5.59
N HIS A 44 -0.56 -8.92 -5.05
CA HIS A 44 -1.29 -10.10 -5.50
C HIS A 44 -1.95 -9.84 -6.86
N ALA A 45 -1.41 -10.44 -7.93
CA ALA A 45 -1.83 -10.19 -9.31
C ALA A 45 -3.34 -10.39 -9.53
N GLY A 46 -3.93 -11.42 -8.90
CA GLY A 46 -5.37 -11.69 -8.98
C GLY A 46 -6.23 -10.60 -8.32
N LEU A 47 -5.73 -9.96 -7.25
CA LEU A 47 -6.44 -8.86 -6.58
C LEU A 47 -6.35 -7.60 -7.42
N ARG A 48 -5.15 -7.25 -7.90
CA ARG A 48 -4.93 -6.09 -8.78
C ARG A 48 -5.86 -6.15 -9.98
N ARG A 49 -5.91 -7.29 -10.69
CA ARG A 49 -6.81 -7.48 -11.83
C ARG A 49 -8.28 -7.33 -11.44
N ALA A 50 -8.70 -7.92 -10.31
CA ALA A 50 -10.09 -7.84 -9.85
C ALA A 50 -10.50 -6.40 -9.47
N VAL A 51 -9.59 -5.63 -8.86
CA VAL A 51 -9.83 -4.21 -8.51
C VAL A 51 -10.08 -3.39 -9.77
N MET A 52 -9.18 -3.49 -10.77
CA MET A 52 -9.28 -2.73 -12.02
C MET A 52 -10.56 -3.03 -12.79
N GLU A 53 -11.13 -4.23 -12.65
CA GLU A 53 -12.36 -4.62 -13.32
C GLU A 53 -13.63 -4.25 -12.53
N VAL A 54 -13.62 -4.39 -11.21
CA VAL A 54 -14.83 -4.18 -10.39
C VAL A 54 -15.07 -2.72 -10.04
N PHE A 55 -13.99 -1.97 -9.82
CA PHE A 55 -14.01 -0.55 -9.44
C PHE A 55 -13.39 0.29 -10.56
N ASP A 56 -14.17 0.51 -11.62
CA ASP A 56 -13.76 1.37 -12.72
C ASP A 56 -13.40 2.79 -12.22
N GLY A 57 -12.33 3.35 -12.77
CA GLY A 57 -11.75 4.62 -12.34
C GLY A 57 -10.97 4.60 -11.02
N ALA A 58 -10.90 3.47 -10.31
CA ALA A 58 -10.03 3.34 -9.14
C ALA A 58 -8.57 3.11 -9.56
N SER A 59 -7.65 3.80 -8.90
CA SER A 59 -6.23 3.46 -8.98
C SER A 59 -5.89 2.29 -8.04
N TRP A 60 -4.82 1.58 -8.34
CA TRP A 60 -4.23 0.60 -7.43
C TRP A 60 -2.86 1.09 -6.95
N GLN A 61 -2.62 0.98 -5.64
CA GLN A 61 -1.36 1.31 -5.00
C GLN A 61 -0.73 0.05 -4.42
N ARG A 62 0.48 -0.28 -4.88
CA ARG A 62 1.27 -1.33 -4.23
C ARG A 62 1.73 -0.81 -2.86
N CYS A 63 1.41 -1.54 -1.80
CA CYS A 63 1.83 -1.18 -0.46
C CYS A 63 3.37 -1.10 -0.38
N PHE A 64 3.86 0.06 0.03
CA PHE A 64 5.29 0.34 0.03
C PHE A 64 6.06 -0.54 1.04
N VAL A 65 5.44 -0.90 2.16
CA VAL A 65 6.03 -1.82 3.15
C VAL A 65 6.20 -3.22 2.55
N HIS A 66 5.25 -3.69 1.74
CA HIS A 66 5.39 -4.96 1.03
C HIS A 66 6.46 -4.90 -0.05
N LEU A 67 6.51 -3.79 -0.81
CA LEU A 67 7.59 -3.57 -1.77
C LEU A 67 8.98 -3.61 -1.12
N GLN A 68 9.14 -2.99 0.06
CA GLN A 68 10.40 -3.05 0.83
C GLN A 68 10.77 -4.48 1.26
N ARG A 69 9.79 -5.30 1.65
CA ARG A 69 10.01 -6.71 1.98
C ARG A 69 10.42 -7.53 0.76
N ASP A 70 9.74 -7.32 -0.36
CA ASP A 70 10.06 -7.99 -1.63
C ASP A 70 11.46 -7.61 -2.12
N LEU A 71 11.82 -6.34 -1.98
CA LEU A 71 13.17 -5.83 -2.27
C LEU A 71 14.22 -6.51 -1.39
N ALA A 72 14.01 -6.54 -0.07
CA ALA A 72 14.95 -7.17 0.87
C ALA A 72 15.11 -8.68 0.63
N ALA A 73 14.04 -9.35 0.21
CA ALA A 73 14.06 -10.76 -0.16
C ALA A 73 14.79 -11.03 -1.48
N ARG A 74 14.79 -10.06 -2.41
CA ARG A 74 15.47 -10.17 -3.71
C ARG A 74 16.99 -10.12 -3.57
N ILE A 75 17.50 -9.24 -2.71
CA ILE A 75 18.93 -8.98 -2.54
C ILE A 75 19.57 -10.09 -1.70
N ARG A 76 20.52 -10.82 -2.28
CA ARG A 76 21.18 -11.93 -1.57
C ARG A 76 22.16 -11.45 -0.51
N HIS A 77 22.99 -10.46 -0.84
CA HIS A 77 24.05 -9.96 0.03
C HIS A 77 23.48 -9.16 1.20
N LYS A 78 23.69 -9.65 2.43
CA LYS A 78 23.03 -9.13 3.64
C LYS A 78 23.31 -7.63 3.92
N PRO A 79 24.53 -7.11 3.78
CA PRO A 79 24.80 -5.68 3.90
C PRO A 79 23.99 -4.82 2.92
N ASP A 80 23.86 -5.25 1.66
CA ASP A 80 23.15 -4.47 0.64
C ASP A 80 21.64 -4.43 0.85
N ARG A 81 21.06 -5.41 1.55
CA ARG A 81 19.65 -5.36 1.97
C ARG A 81 19.37 -4.12 2.81
N GLY A 82 20.23 -3.85 3.80
CA GLY A 82 20.10 -2.69 4.69
C GLY A 82 20.22 -1.38 3.93
N ARG A 83 21.22 -1.30 3.05
CA ARG A 83 21.47 -0.14 2.17
C ARG A 83 20.26 0.15 1.30
N ALA A 84 19.77 -0.84 0.55
CA ALA A 84 18.64 -0.69 -0.35
C ALA A 84 17.33 -0.31 0.38
N MET A 85 17.08 -0.89 1.56
CA MET A 85 15.91 -0.50 2.38
C MET A 85 15.99 0.95 2.86
N ARG A 86 17.17 1.45 3.25
CA ARG A 86 17.34 2.85 3.64
C ARG A 86 17.13 3.81 2.48
N ALA A 87 17.69 3.47 1.31
CA ALA A 87 17.50 4.21 0.06
C ALA A 87 16.02 4.35 -0.29
N LEU A 88 15.31 3.22 -0.34
CA LEU A 88 13.89 3.21 -0.64
C LEU A 88 13.06 3.91 0.47
N SER A 89 13.48 3.83 1.74
CA SER A 89 12.86 4.61 2.82
C SER A 89 13.09 6.12 2.69
N ALA A 90 14.19 6.56 2.08
CA ALA A 90 14.46 7.97 1.82
C ALA A 90 13.47 8.56 0.80
N VAL A 91 13.00 7.77 -0.16
CA VAL A 91 11.92 8.17 -1.08
C VAL A 91 10.66 8.54 -0.30
N LEU A 92 10.29 7.76 0.72
CA LEU A 92 9.11 8.03 1.55
C LEU A 92 9.19 9.31 2.40
N ARG A 93 10.37 9.90 2.55
CA ARG A 93 10.55 11.13 3.33
C ARG A 93 10.37 12.38 2.48
N GLN A 94 10.27 12.24 1.16
CA GLN A 94 10.09 13.37 0.28
C GLN A 94 8.68 13.96 0.43
N GLY A 95 8.62 15.28 0.44
CA GLY A 95 7.40 16.05 0.69
C GLY A 95 6.77 16.63 -0.57
N ASP A 96 7.33 16.36 -1.74
CA ASP A 96 6.95 16.93 -3.03
C ASP A 96 6.90 15.83 -4.11
N GLU A 97 6.01 15.97 -5.09
CA GLU A 97 5.78 14.94 -6.11
C GLU A 97 6.97 14.81 -7.05
N ALA A 98 7.52 15.93 -7.52
CA ALA A 98 8.68 15.97 -8.40
C ALA A 98 9.87 15.27 -7.75
N MET A 99 10.16 15.68 -6.50
CA MET A 99 11.25 15.12 -5.72
C MET A 99 11.02 13.64 -5.40
N THR A 100 9.78 13.22 -5.09
CA THR A 100 9.50 11.81 -4.81
C THR A 100 9.73 10.93 -6.02
N ARG A 101 9.28 11.37 -7.21
CA ARG A 101 9.50 10.65 -8.48
C ARG A 101 10.99 10.59 -8.82
N ALA A 102 11.69 11.72 -8.76
CA ALA A 102 13.13 11.79 -9.02
C ALA A 102 13.94 10.90 -8.04
N ALA A 103 13.57 10.90 -6.77
CA ALA A 103 14.21 10.05 -5.75
C ALA A 103 13.90 8.57 -5.97
N TYR A 104 12.70 8.22 -6.45
CA TYR A 104 12.39 6.85 -6.82
C TYR A 104 13.24 6.39 -8.00
N ASP A 105 13.37 7.21 -9.04
CA ASP A 105 14.19 6.92 -10.23
C ASP A 105 15.66 6.71 -9.84
N ALA A 106 16.22 7.62 -9.03
CA ALA A 106 17.56 7.44 -8.47
C ALA A 106 17.68 6.17 -7.62
N ALA A 107 16.64 5.81 -6.84
CA ALA A 107 16.64 4.57 -6.08
C ALA A 107 16.66 3.33 -6.99
N VAL A 108 15.93 3.33 -8.11
CA VAL A 108 15.96 2.25 -9.12
C VAL A 108 17.40 2.06 -9.61
N ASP A 109 18.04 3.13 -10.07
CA ASP A 109 19.40 3.08 -10.62
C ASP A 109 20.43 2.60 -9.59
N ARG A 110 20.45 3.23 -8.42
CA ARG A 110 21.46 2.95 -7.40
C ARG A 110 21.28 1.58 -6.75
N ILE A 111 20.04 1.13 -6.55
CA ILE A 111 19.77 -0.23 -6.06
C ILE A 111 20.04 -1.25 -7.17
N GLY A 112 19.73 -0.93 -8.43
CA GLY A 112 20.06 -1.75 -9.60
C GLY A 112 21.57 -2.00 -9.76
N ALA A 113 22.39 -1.01 -9.42
CA ALA A 113 23.84 -1.15 -9.39
C ALA A 113 24.34 -2.10 -8.28
N LEU A 114 23.59 -2.24 -7.17
CA LEU A 114 23.87 -3.23 -6.12
C LEU A 114 23.38 -4.63 -6.51
N ASP A 115 22.17 -4.71 -7.06
CA ASP A 115 21.56 -5.94 -7.55
C ASP A 115 20.59 -5.62 -8.68
N ARG A 116 20.91 -6.07 -9.90
CA ARG A 116 20.10 -5.82 -11.09
C ARG A 116 18.64 -6.22 -10.91
N ARG A 117 18.37 -7.37 -10.28
CA ARG A 117 17.00 -7.88 -10.12
C ARG A 117 16.21 -7.08 -9.09
N ALA A 118 16.90 -6.40 -8.17
CA ALA A 118 16.29 -5.48 -7.23
C ALA A 118 15.90 -4.17 -7.92
N GLY A 119 16.75 -3.64 -8.81
CA GLY A 119 16.41 -2.50 -9.67
C GLY A 119 15.19 -2.80 -10.55
N GLU A 120 15.19 -3.93 -11.25
CA GLU A 120 14.06 -4.37 -12.11
C GLU A 120 12.74 -4.47 -11.33
N LEU A 121 12.78 -4.98 -10.09
CA LEU A 121 11.59 -5.04 -9.23
C LEU A 121 11.01 -3.65 -8.93
N LEU A 122 11.86 -2.64 -8.75
CA LEU A 122 11.44 -1.27 -8.46
C LEU A 122 10.93 -0.59 -9.72
N GLU A 123 11.62 -0.76 -10.85
CA GLU A 123 11.18 -0.25 -12.14
C GLU A 123 9.78 -0.77 -12.49
N ASP A 124 9.57 -2.09 -12.43
CA ASP A 124 8.26 -2.72 -12.68
C ASP A 124 7.16 -2.21 -11.73
N ALA A 125 7.54 -1.81 -10.52
CA ALA A 125 6.62 -1.37 -9.48
C ALA A 125 6.36 0.13 -9.50
N ARG A 126 7.08 0.93 -10.31
CA ARG A 126 7.16 2.39 -10.18
C ARG A 126 5.80 3.06 -10.14
N GLU A 127 4.98 2.86 -11.18
CA GLU A 127 3.68 3.52 -11.30
C GLU A 127 2.72 3.07 -10.18
N ASP A 128 2.71 1.78 -9.87
CA ASP A 128 1.86 1.23 -8.82
C ASP A 128 2.34 1.65 -7.41
N ALA A 129 3.64 1.86 -7.19
CA ALA A 129 4.22 2.29 -5.92
C ALA A 129 4.05 3.79 -5.67
N LEU A 130 3.86 4.58 -6.72
CA LEU A 130 3.71 6.04 -6.67
C LEU A 130 2.29 6.53 -6.96
N ALA A 131 1.31 5.63 -7.14
CA ALA A 131 -0.08 5.99 -7.42
C ALA A 131 -0.70 6.97 -6.41
N HIS A 132 -0.27 6.92 -5.13
CA HIS A 132 -0.70 7.84 -4.08
C HIS A 132 -0.32 9.31 -4.33
N LEU A 133 0.68 9.61 -5.18
CA LEU A 133 1.09 10.99 -5.50
C LEU A 133 0.01 11.76 -6.26
N ALA A 134 -0.93 11.06 -6.90
CA ALA A 134 -2.10 11.68 -7.53
C ALA A 134 -3.08 12.30 -6.51
N PHE A 135 -2.90 12.05 -5.22
CA PHE A 135 -3.71 12.61 -4.14
C PHE A 135 -2.99 13.79 -3.48
N HIS A 136 -3.73 14.58 -2.70
CA HIS A 136 -3.15 15.63 -1.87
C HIS A 136 -2.10 15.08 -0.89
N ARG A 137 -1.07 15.87 -0.63
CA ARG A 137 0.12 15.51 0.15
C ARG A 137 -0.22 15.00 1.54
N GLU A 138 -1.25 15.57 2.16
CA GLU A 138 -1.78 15.25 3.48
C GLU A 138 -2.21 13.77 3.58
N HIS A 139 -2.52 13.14 2.44
CA HIS A 139 -3.03 11.77 2.35
C HIS A 139 -1.92 10.73 2.14
N TRP A 140 -0.76 11.13 1.62
CA TRP A 140 0.28 10.21 1.14
C TRP A 140 0.72 9.19 2.18
N VAL A 141 0.99 9.64 3.42
CA VAL A 141 1.43 8.78 4.52
C VAL A 141 0.43 7.66 4.80
N ARG A 142 -0.86 7.97 4.69
CA ARG A 142 -1.97 7.03 4.93
C ARG A 142 -2.19 6.08 3.75
N LEU A 143 -2.07 6.59 2.52
CA LEU A 143 -2.39 5.85 1.29
C LEU A 143 -1.29 4.87 0.86
N ARG A 144 -0.02 5.19 1.11
CA ARG A 144 1.12 4.37 0.62
C ARG A 144 1.33 3.05 1.36
N THR A 145 0.58 2.78 2.44
CA THR A 145 0.71 1.55 3.23
C THR A 145 -0.66 0.93 3.53
N ASN A 146 -0.70 -0.39 3.77
CA ASN A 146 -1.89 -1.08 4.25
C ASN A 146 -1.82 -1.38 5.77
N ASN A 147 -1.11 -0.55 6.55
CA ASN A 147 -0.85 -0.77 7.99
C ASN A 147 -2.12 -1.02 8.82
N VAL A 148 -3.23 -0.38 8.44
CA VAL A 148 -4.54 -0.55 9.09
C VAL A 148 -5.02 -2.00 8.94
N GLN A 149 -4.92 -2.57 7.74
CA GLN A 149 -5.25 -3.97 7.47
C GLN A 149 -4.27 -4.90 8.19
N GLU A 150 -2.97 -4.62 8.16
CA GLU A 150 -1.97 -5.46 8.81
C GLU A 150 -2.18 -5.58 10.33
N ARG A 151 -2.59 -4.48 10.99
CA ARG A 151 -2.95 -4.51 12.40
C ARG A 151 -4.18 -5.38 12.67
N ALA A 152 -5.19 -5.32 11.80
CA ALA A 152 -6.35 -6.20 11.87
C ALA A 152 -6.00 -7.66 11.65
N ASN A 153 -5.14 -7.95 10.66
CA ASN A 153 -4.64 -9.29 10.39
C ASN A 153 -3.88 -9.86 11.60
N ALA A 154 -3.08 -9.04 12.28
CA ALA A 154 -2.37 -9.45 13.50
C ALA A 154 -3.33 -9.81 14.64
N GLU A 155 -4.39 -9.02 14.84
CA GLU A 155 -5.44 -9.32 15.82
C GLU A 155 -6.16 -10.63 15.48
N ILE A 156 -6.57 -10.80 14.23
CA ILE A 156 -7.22 -12.03 13.74
C ILE A 156 -6.31 -13.24 14.02
N LYS A 157 -5.03 -13.16 13.61
CA LYS A 157 -4.04 -14.22 13.84
C LYS A 157 -3.87 -14.54 15.32
N ARG A 158 -3.88 -13.54 16.21
CA ARG A 158 -3.77 -13.75 17.66
C ARG A 158 -4.96 -14.55 18.20
N ARG A 159 -6.17 -14.20 17.77
CA ARG A 159 -7.42 -14.81 18.25
C ARG A 159 -7.62 -16.21 17.69
N THR A 160 -7.30 -16.42 16.42
CA THR A 160 -7.40 -17.75 15.78
C THR A 160 -6.34 -18.72 16.28
N ARG A 161 -5.13 -18.25 16.63
CA ARG A 161 -4.05 -19.08 17.17
C ARG A 161 -4.43 -19.78 18.49
N ALA A 162 -5.26 -19.15 19.32
CA ALA A 162 -5.73 -19.74 20.57
C ALA A 162 -6.72 -20.91 20.35
N VAL A 163 -7.45 -20.91 19.24
CA VAL A 163 -8.45 -21.95 18.91
C VAL A 163 -7.82 -23.15 18.20
N GLN A 164 -6.74 -22.93 17.44
CA GLN A 164 -6.00 -23.91 16.63
C GLN A 164 -6.81 -24.56 15.50
N ILE A 165 -7.93 -25.23 15.80
CA ILE A 165 -8.76 -25.96 14.83
C ILE A 165 -10.21 -25.48 14.97
N PHE A 166 -10.83 -25.15 13.83
CA PHE A 166 -12.24 -24.76 13.79
C PHE A 166 -13.11 -25.93 13.31
N PRO A 167 -14.27 -26.18 13.95
CA PRO A 167 -15.15 -27.28 13.59
C PRO A 167 -15.92 -27.03 12.27
N SER A 168 -16.00 -25.77 11.81
CA SER A 168 -16.65 -25.41 10.55
C SER A 168 -16.21 -24.03 10.05
N ARG A 169 -16.52 -23.70 8.78
CA ARG A 169 -16.27 -22.35 8.22
C ARG A 169 -17.06 -21.28 8.98
N GLU A 170 -18.30 -21.57 9.35
CA GLU A 170 -19.18 -20.66 10.10
C GLU A 170 -18.59 -20.33 11.46
N SER A 171 -17.98 -21.31 12.14
CA SER A 171 -17.32 -21.10 13.43
C SER A 171 -16.12 -20.14 13.31
N LEU A 172 -15.34 -20.25 12.24
CA LEU A 172 -14.24 -19.32 11.96
C LEU A 172 -14.76 -17.93 11.62
N ILE A 173 -15.75 -17.83 10.72
CA ILE A 173 -16.40 -16.57 10.33
C ILE A 173 -16.98 -15.87 11.56
N ARG A 174 -17.60 -16.59 12.49
CA ARG A 174 -18.14 -16.03 13.73
C ARG A 174 -17.05 -15.41 14.60
N LEU A 175 -15.94 -16.10 14.81
CA LEU A 175 -14.82 -15.55 15.61
C LEU A 175 -14.21 -14.33 14.93
N VAL A 176 -13.86 -14.44 13.64
CA VAL A 176 -13.24 -13.34 12.88
C VAL A 176 -14.20 -12.15 12.81
N GLY A 177 -15.49 -12.40 12.56
CA GLY A 177 -16.52 -11.37 12.56
C GLY A 177 -16.63 -10.64 13.89
N ALA A 178 -16.64 -11.37 15.02
CA ALA A 178 -16.66 -10.76 16.34
C ALA A 178 -15.43 -9.86 16.60
N VAL A 179 -14.24 -10.33 16.20
CA VAL A 179 -13.00 -9.53 16.29
C VAL A 179 -13.10 -8.26 15.46
N LEU A 180 -13.59 -8.37 14.22
CA LEU A 180 -13.72 -7.22 13.33
C LEU A 180 -14.79 -6.23 13.81
N VAL A 181 -15.88 -6.69 14.41
CA VAL A 181 -16.91 -5.82 15.01
C VAL A 181 -16.32 -5.01 16.16
N ASP A 182 -15.62 -5.65 17.10
CA ASP A 182 -14.96 -4.98 18.24
C ASP A 182 -13.95 -3.92 17.77
N MET A 183 -13.13 -4.26 16.77
CA MET A 183 -12.20 -3.32 16.15
C MET A 183 -12.93 -2.17 15.42
N ASN A 184 -14.03 -2.48 14.72
CA ASN A 184 -14.82 -1.48 14.00
C ASN A 184 -15.42 -0.45 14.96
N GLU A 185 -15.98 -0.90 16.08
CA GLU A 185 -16.50 0.00 17.12
C GLU A 185 -15.42 0.97 17.59
N THR A 186 -14.22 0.47 17.87
CA THR A 186 -13.08 1.31 18.24
C THR A 186 -12.72 2.30 17.13
N TRP A 187 -12.72 1.87 15.86
CA TRP A 187 -12.40 2.75 14.74
C TRP A 187 -13.44 3.83 14.51
N THR A 188 -14.72 3.54 14.73
CA THR A 188 -15.80 4.53 14.55
C THR A 188 -15.78 5.66 15.58
N ARG A 189 -15.11 5.47 16.73
CA ARG A 189 -14.96 6.50 17.76
C ARG A 189 -13.96 7.60 17.39
N HIS A 190 -13.11 7.36 16.40
CA HIS A 190 -12.05 8.30 16.02
C HIS A 190 -12.06 8.56 14.52
N ARG A 191 -11.91 9.83 14.15
CA ARG A 191 -11.67 10.22 12.77
C ARG A 191 -10.25 9.84 12.38
N PHE A 192 -10.12 9.08 11.29
CA PHE A 192 -8.83 8.76 10.71
C PHE A 192 -8.24 9.93 9.92
N MET A 193 -9.14 10.73 9.35
CA MET A 193 -8.87 11.96 8.60
C MET A 193 -9.92 13.00 9.00
N SER A 194 -9.56 14.28 8.99
CA SER A 194 -10.55 15.34 9.23
C SER A 194 -11.62 15.31 8.12
N ALA A 195 -12.76 15.96 8.36
CA ALA A 195 -13.79 16.07 7.31
C ALA A 195 -13.27 16.88 6.12
N ASP A 196 -12.47 17.91 6.40
CA ASP A 196 -11.84 18.78 5.39
C ASP A 196 -10.79 18.01 4.58
N ASP A 197 -9.96 17.20 5.26
CA ASP A 197 -9.01 16.29 4.61
C ASP A 197 -9.74 15.31 3.68
N MET A 198 -10.89 14.80 4.09
CA MET A 198 -11.67 13.88 3.26
C MET A 198 -12.34 14.55 2.06
N ALA A 199 -12.70 15.83 2.16
CA ALA A 199 -13.26 16.57 1.05
C ALA A 199 -12.23 16.67 -0.09
N THR A 200 -10.98 17.03 0.24
CA THR A 200 -9.90 17.12 -0.76
C THR A 200 -9.53 15.76 -1.38
N ALA A 201 -9.73 14.65 -0.66
CA ALA A 201 -9.49 13.31 -1.21
C ALA A 201 -10.48 12.94 -2.35
N LEU A 202 -11.65 13.58 -2.38
CA LEU A 202 -12.67 13.37 -3.41
C LEU A 202 -12.52 14.33 -4.59
N GLU A 203 -11.84 15.45 -4.39
CA GLU A 203 -11.55 16.43 -5.43
C GLU A 203 -10.51 15.88 -6.42
N PRO A 204 -10.76 15.96 -7.74
CA PRO A 204 -9.73 15.65 -8.72
C PRO A 204 -8.59 16.65 -8.61
N ARG A 205 -7.41 16.20 -8.17
CA ARG A 205 -6.19 17.00 -8.36
C ARG A 205 -5.91 17.05 -9.86
N ALA A 206 -5.78 18.26 -10.41
CA ALA A 206 -5.29 18.42 -11.77
C ALA A 206 -3.92 17.73 -11.85
N ARG A 207 -3.76 16.79 -12.78
CA ARG A 207 -2.47 16.14 -13.03
C ARG A 207 -1.57 17.19 -13.68
N GLU A 208 -0.86 17.95 -12.87
CA GLU A 208 0.21 18.79 -13.39
C GLU A 208 1.30 17.87 -13.92
N HIS A 209 1.72 18.10 -15.16
CA HIS A 209 2.92 17.46 -15.68
C HIS A 209 4.11 18.04 -14.92
N VAL A 210 4.65 17.26 -14.00
CA VAL A 210 5.77 17.68 -13.18
C VAL A 210 7.06 17.45 -13.98
N GLU A 211 7.60 18.52 -14.55
CA GLU A 211 8.90 18.47 -15.20
C GLU A 211 10.02 18.30 -14.17
N ILE A 212 10.81 17.23 -14.31
CA ILE A 212 11.92 16.92 -13.42
C ILE A 212 13.19 17.48 -14.04
N SER A 213 13.66 18.64 -13.53
CA SER A 213 14.91 19.26 -13.97
C SER A 213 16.15 18.43 -13.62
N ASP A 214 17.26 18.65 -14.33
CA ASP A 214 18.51 17.94 -14.04
C ASP A 214 19.06 18.28 -12.65
N GLU A 215 18.88 19.51 -12.17
CA GLU A 215 19.23 19.90 -10.79
C GLU A 215 18.44 19.08 -9.76
N LEU A 216 17.15 18.86 -10.02
CA LEU A 216 16.30 18.05 -9.17
C LEU A 216 16.74 16.58 -9.16
N ARG A 217 17.11 16.03 -10.33
CA ARG A 217 17.68 14.68 -10.46
C ARG A 217 18.98 14.53 -9.68
N GLN A 218 19.90 15.48 -9.82
CA GLN A 218 21.18 15.47 -9.08
C GLN A 218 20.95 15.51 -7.57
N ARG A 219 20.02 16.36 -7.10
CA ARG A 219 19.67 16.43 -5.69
C ARG A 219 19.03 15.14 -5.19
N ALA A 220 18.11 14.57 -5.96
CA ALA A 220 17.47 13.29 -5.64
C ALA A 220 18.50 12.16 -5.55
N ASP A 221 19.43 12.09 -6.50
CA ASP A 221 20.53 11.14 -6.51
C ASP A 221 21.42 11.27 -5.27
N GLN A 222 21.81 12.49 -4.91
CA GLN A 222 22.59 12.74 -3.69
C GLN A 222 21.87 12.27 -2.42
N ILE A 223 20.54 12.48 -2.32
CA ILE A 223 19.73 12.02 -1.19
C ILE A 223 19.76 10.49 -1.10
N ILE A 224 19.54 9.81 -2.23
CA ILE A 224 19.52 8.35 -2.29
C ILE A 224 20.89 7.76 -1.98
N MET A 225 21.96 8.30 -2.56
CA MET A 225 23.33 7.89 -2.28
C MET A 225 23.68 8.06 -0.80
N THR A 226 23.33 9.21 -0.21
CA THR A 226 23.54 9.46 1.22
C THR A 226 22.81 8.43 2.08
N ALA A 227 21.57 8.06 1.72
CA ALA A 227 20.80 7.04 2.44
C ALA A 227 21.35 5.61 2.26
N LEU A 228 21.94 5.31 1.10
CA LEU A 228 22.62 4.04 0.84
C LEU A 228 23.86 3.89 1.73
N GLU A 229 24.65 4.96 1.85
CA GLU A 229 25.95 4.97 2.54
C GLU A 229 25.84 5.20 4.04
N SER A 230 24.73 5.75 4.53
CA SER A 230 24.52 5.97 5.97
C SER A 230 24.69 4.66 6.76
N ALA A 231 25.39 4.71 7.89
CA ALA A 231 25.53 3.56 8.79
C ALA A 231 24.16 3.01 9.23
N ALA A 232 24.10 1.69 9.47
CA ALA A 232 22.90 1.00 9.94
C ALA A 232 22.64 1.25 11.44
#